data_AF-A0A0F9G3M9-F1
#
_entry.id   AF-A0A0F9G3M9-F1
#
_cell.length_a   1.000
_cell.length_b   1.000
_cell.length_c   1.000
_cell.angle_alpha   90.00
_cell.angle_beta   90.00
_cell.angle_gamma   90.00
#
_symmetry.space_group_name_H-M   'P 1'
#
loop_
_entity.id
_entity.type
_entity.pdbx_description
1 polymer ?
#
loop_
_entity_poly.entity_id
_entity_poly.type
_entity_poly.pdbx_seq_one_letter_code
_entity_poly.pdbx_strand_id
1 'polypeptide(L)'
;MNEDLEFKVYSRRWDKYDIYKLTHIPTGWGVRHIVINGECDKQGNPYLYKNFRQDFISYPHDLPDLLEILWDAVEGNKLNKQELQERINDLAEWVSKCERTRPSYSGYY
;
A
#
# COMPACT_ATOMS: atom_id res chain seq x y z
N MET A 1 -15.35 9.08 -5.17
CA MET A 1 -15.48 8.61 -3.78
C MET A 1 -14.41 9.33 -2.96
N ASN A 2 -14.76 10.06 -1.89
CA ASN A 2 -13.81 10.86 -1.08
C ASN A 2 -13.54 10.24 0.31
N GLU A 3 -13.64 8.92 0.43
CA GLU A 3 -13.47 8.24 1.71
C GLU A 3 -12.18 7.43 1.71
N ASP A 4 -11.47 7.48 2.84
CA ASP A 4 -10.19 6.80 3.00
C ASP A 4 -10.37 5.29 3.15
N LEU A 5 -9.52 4.57 2.44
CA LEU A 5 -9.29 3.14 2.60
C LEU A 5 -8.11 2.94 3.53
N GLU A 6 -8.15 1.88 4.34
CA GLU A 6 -7.01 1.49 5.17
C GLU A 6 -6.13 0.48 4.45
N PHE A 7 -4.84 0.75 4.39
CA PHE A 7 -3.82 -0.17 3.89
C PHE A 7 -2.86 -0.48 5.03
N LYS A 8 -3.14 -1.56 5.74
CA LYS A 8 -2.49 -1.92 7.02
C LYS A 8 -1.35 -2.91 6.78
N VAL A 9 -0.11 -2.44 6.89
CA VAL A 9 1.10 -3.22 6.57
C VAL A 9 1.94 -3.45 7.82
N TYR A 10 2.41 -4.67 8.02
CA TYR A 10 3.38 -4.96 9.07
C TYR A 10 4.76 -4.40 8.73
N SER A 11 5.34 -3.64 9.67
CA SER A 11 6.69 -3.09 9.59
C SER A 11 7.58 -3.80 10.60
N ARG A 12 8.63 -4.47 10.12
CA ARG A 12 9.61 -5.12 11.00
C ARG A 12 10.47 -4.14 11.76
N ARG A 13 10.74 -2.97 11.17
CA ARG A 13 11.51 -1.90 11.82
C ARG A 13 10.88 -1.50 13.16
N TRP A 14 9.55 -1.48 13.21
CA TRP A 14 8.79 -1.03 14.37
C TRP A 14 8.07 -2.16 15.13
N ASP A 15 8.19 -3.40 14.63
CA ASP A 15 7.47 -4.58 15.10
C ASP A 15 5.96 -4.34 15.34
N LYS A 16 5.33 -3.62 14.41
CA LYS A 16 3.92 -3.25 14.49
C LYS A 16 3.31 -3.07 13.11
N TYR A 17 2.01 -2.85 13.06
CA TYR A 17 1.33 -2.46 11.83
C TYR A 17 1.35 -0.94 11.66
N ASP A 18 1.79 -0.48 10.51
CA ASP A 18 1.60 0.88 10.03
C ASP A 18 0.31 0.93 9.20
N ILE A 19 -0.49 1.99 9.38
CA ILE A 19 -1.78 2.16 8.71
C ILE A 19 -1.66 3.33 7.75
N TYR A 20 -1.53 3.02 6.47
CA TYR A 20 -1.58 4.01 5.39
C TYR A 20 -3.04 4.27 5.03
N LYS A 21 -3.38 5.52 4.75
CA LYS A 21 -4.68 5.89 4.19
C LYS A 21 -4.54 6.07 2.68
N LEU A 22 -5.35 5.33 1.93
CA LEU A 22 -5.41 5.44 0.47
C LEU A 22 -6.75 6.08 0.08
N THR A 23 -6.70 7.08 -0.78
CA THR A 23 -7.90 7.72 -1.34
C THR A 23 -7.84 7.57 -2.85
N HIS A 24 -8.93 7.12 -3.47
CA HIS A 24 -9.04 7.12 -4.93
C HIS A 24 -9.14 8.57 -5.43
N ILE A 25 -8.23 9.01 -6.29
CA ILE A 25 -8.24 10.35 -6.92
C ILE A 25 -8.18 10.21 -8.45
N PRO A 26 -8.61 11.23 -9.23
CA PRO A 26 -8.67 11.11 -10.70
C PRO A 26 -7.35 10.78 -11.41
N THR A 27 -6.21 11.04 -10.77
CA THR A 27 -4.86 10.81 -11.31
C THR A 27 -4.18 9.55 -10.78
N GLY A 28 -4.78 8.86 -9.80
CA GLY A 28 -4.17 7.71 -9.11
C GLY A 28 -4.60 7.61 -7.65
N TRP A 29 -3.64 7.42 -6.74
CA TRP A 29 -3.91 7.25 -5.31
C TRP A 29 -3.42 8.44 -4.48
N GLY A 30 -4.28 9.01 -3.65
CA GLY A 30 -3.87 9.87 -2.54
C GLY A 30 -3.34 9.01 -1.41
N VAL A 31 -2.08 9.20 -0.99
CA VAL A 31 -1.48 8.49 0.14
C VAL A 31 -1.33 9.43 1.32
N ARG A 32 -1.83 9.01 2.48
CA ARG A 32 -1.58 9.70 3.75
C ARG A 32 -1.02 8.77 4.84
N HIS A 33 -0.02 9.27 5.54
CA HIS A 33 0.64 8.64 6.68
C HIS A 33 1.25 9.70 7.60
N ILE A 34 2.01 9.30 8.63
CA ILE A 34 2.53 10.20 9.67
C ILE A 34 3.42 11.30 9.08
N VAL A 35 4.32 10.96 8.16
CA VAL A 35 5.36 11.89 7.67
C VAL A 35 5.30 12.09 6.15
N ILE A 36 5.19 11.01 5.39
CA ILE A 36 5.21 11.06 3.92
C ILE A 36 3.78 10.94 3.39
N ASN A 37 3.32 12.02 2.77
CA ASN A 37 1.98 12.19 2.22
C ASN A 37 2.09 12.72 0.78
N GLY A 38 1.10 12.42 -0.06
CA GLY A 38 1.00 13.03 -1.38
C GLY A 38 0.19 12.21 -2.38
N GLU A 39 -0.05 12.82 -3.54
CA GLU A 39 -0.71 12.18 -4.67
C GLU A 39 0.27 11.27 -5.42
N CYS A 40 -0.22 10.10 -5.80
CA CYS A 40 0.49 9.09 -6.54
C CYS A 40 -0.18 8.83 -7.89
N ASP A 41 0.56 8.23 -8.80
CA ASP A 41 -0.01 7.54 -9.95
C ASP A 41 -0.85 6.33 -9.51
N LYS A 42 -1.49 5.67 -10.47
CA LYS A 42 -2.33 4.48 -10.24
C LYS A 42 -1.57 3.31 -9.62
N GLN A 43 -0.25 3.30 -9.78
CA GLN A 43 0.64 2.28 -9.25
C GLN A 43 1.10 2.61 -7.82
N GLY A 44 0.79 3.79 -7.28
CA GLY A 44 1.19 4.21 -5.93
C GLY A 44 2.54 4.93 -5.87
N ASN A 45 3.15 5.27 -7.00
CA ASN A 45 4.36 6.08 -7.02
C ASN A 45 4.05 7.57 -6.89
N PRO A 46 4.89 8.36 -6.19
CA PRO A 46 6.08 7.91 -5.48
C PRO A 46 5.85 7.67 -3.98
N TYR A 47 4.75 8.16 -3.41
CA TYR A 47 4.67 8.38 -1.96
C TYR A 47 4.38 7.12 -1.16
N LEU A 48 3.70 6.12 -1.72
CA LEU A 48 3.55 4.82 -1.05
C LEU A 48 4.92 4.15 -0.89
N TYR A 49 5.69 4.08 -1.97
CA TYR A 49 7.01 3.45 -1.96
C TYR A 49 8.08 4.27 -1.24
N LYS A 50 7.93 5.60 -1.16
CA LYS A 50 8.76 6.43 -0.27
C LYS A 50 8.54 6.07 1.20
N ASN A 51 7.29 5.83 1.63
CA ASN A 51 7.01 5.31 2.98
C ASN A 51 7.66 3.94 3.18
N PHE A 52 7.46 2.99 2.26
CA PHE A 52 8.05 1.65 2.39
C PHE A 52 9.57 1.69 2.46
N ARG A 53 10.21 2.54 1.64
CA ARG A 53 11.66 2.73 1.67
C ARG A 53 12.13 3.31 3.01
N GLN A 54 11.41 4.29 3.57
CA GLN A 54 11.75 4.88 4.86
C GLN A 54 11.76 3.82 5.98
N ASP A 55 10.79 2.89 5.95
CA ASP A 55 10.63 1.86 6.99
C ASP A 55 11.18 0.49 6.61
N PHE A 56 11.97 0.42 5.53
CA PHE A 56 12.60 -0.79 5.01
C PHE A 56 11.63 -1.95 4.73
N ILE A 57 10.38 -1.62 4.38
CA ILE A 57 9.33 -2.58 4.06
C ILE A 57 9.63 -3.23 2.71
N SER A 58 9.72 -4.55 2.73
CA SER A 58 9.78 -5.42 1.56
C SER A 58 8.36 -5.65 1.05
N TYR A 59 8.20 -5.57 -0.26
CA TYR A 59 6.91 -5.78 -0.88
C TYR A 59 7.08 -6.59 -2.18
N PRO A 60 6.02 -7.27 -2.63
CA PRO A 60 6.03 -8.06 -3.84
C PRO A 60 6.19 -7.21 -5.10
N HIS A 61 6.86 -7.77 -6.12
CA HIS A 61 7.11 -7.06 -7.37
C HIS A 61 5.83 -6.58 -8.07
N ASP A 62 4.77 -7.40 -8.06
CA ASP A 62 3.53 -7.13 -8.80
C ASP A 62 2.55 -6.22 -8.03
N LEU A 63 2.91 -5.74 -6.83
CA LEU A 63 2.05 -4.81 -6.07
C LEU A 63 1.65 -3.55 -6.87
N PRO A 64 2.55 -2.86 -7.60
CA PRO A 64 2.19 -1.68 -8.37
C PRO A 64 1.13 -1.97 -9.43
N ASP A 65 1.27 -3.09 -10.15
CA ASP A 65 0.33 -3.50 -11.21
C ASP A 65 -1.05 -3.84 -10.64
N LEU A 66 -1.09 -4.53 -9.50
CA LEU A 66 -2.35 -4.85 -8.82
C LEU A 66 -3.05 -3.59 -8.28
N LEU A 67 -2.31 -2.60 -7.79
CA LEU A 67 -2.88 -1.31 -7.38
C LEU A 67 -3.50 -0.57 -8.57
N GLU A 68 -2.85 -0.60 -9.73
CA GLU A 68 -3.38 0.01 -10.96
C GLU A 68 -4.65 -0.70 -11.44
N ILE A 69 -4.69 -2.03 -11.40
CA ILE A 69 -5.89 -2.81 -11.72
C ILE A 69 -7.06 -2.45 -10.81
N LEU A 70 -6.82 -2.32 -9.50
CA LEU A 70 -7.88 -1.91 -8.56
C LEU A 70 -8.35 -0.49 -8.82
N TRP A 71 -7.44 0.42 -9.17
CA TRP A 71 -7.79 1.78 -9.52
C TRP A 71 -8.69 1.83 -10.76
N ASP A 72 -8.30 1.15 -11.84
CA ASP A 72 -9.09 1.09 -13.07
C ASP A 72 -10.45 0.40 -12.88
N ALA A 73 -10.53 -0.56 -11.94
CA ALA A 73 -11.79 -1.22 -11.58
C ALA A 73 -12.78 -0.26 -10.89
N VAL A 74 -12.29 0.69 -10.08
CA VAL A 74 -13.12 1.72 -9.45
C VAL A 74 -13.65 2.70 -10.50
N GLU A 75 -12.78 3.21 -11.38
CA GLU A 75 -13.20 4.09 -12.49
C GLU A 75 -14.20 3.40 -13.43
N GLY A 76 -14.05 2.09 -13.64
CA GLY A 76 -14.98 1.27 -14.42
C GLY A 76 -16.31 0.95 -13.72
N ASN A 77 -16.57 1.47 -12.50
CA ASN A 77 -17.71 1.13 -11.65
C ASN A 77 -17.86 -0.39 -11.41
N LYS A 78 -16.73 -1.13 -11.36
CA LYS A 78 -16.71 -2.59 -11.17
C LYS A 78 -16.62 -3.02 -9.72
N LEU A 79 -16.24 -2.10 -8.83
CA LEU A 79 -16.09 -2.34 -7.41
C LEU A 79 -16.84 -1.28 -6.63
N ASN A 80 -17.61 -1.70 -5.64
CA ASN A 80 -18.08 -0.79 -4.61
C ASN A 80 -17.01 -0.59 -3.52
N LYS A 81 -17.24 0.33 -2.60
CA LYS A 81 -16.28 0.68 -1.54
C LYS A 81 -15.90 -0.52 -0.65
N GLN A 82 -16.87 -1.35 -0.27
CA GLN A 82 -16.61 -2.49 0.62
C GLN A 82 -15.70 -3.50 -0.08
N GLU A 83 -16.04 -3.85 -1.33
CA GLU A 83 -15.23 -4.76 -2.14
C GLU A 83 -13.83 -4.19 -2.36
N LEU A 84 -13.72 -2.89 -2.63
CA LEU A 84 -12.42 -2.23 -2.78
C LEU A 84 -11.59 -2.32 -1.49
N GLN A 85 -12.18 -2.05 -0.33
CA GLN A 85 -11.50 -2.17 0.96
C GLN A 85 -11.05 -3.62 1.22
N GLU A 86 -11.86 -4.62 0.88
CA GLU A 86 -11.48 -6.04 0.98
C GLU A 86 -10.27 -6.36 0.09
N ARG A 87 -10.26 -5.89 -1.16
CA ARG A 87 -9.10 -6.10 -2.08
C ARG A 87 -7.85 -5.36 -1.62
N ILE A 88 -8.00 -4.15 -1.10
CA ILE A 88 -6.89 -3.38 -0.51
C ILE A 88 -6.33 -4.09 0.74
N ASN A 89 -7.18 -4.73 1.55
CA ASN A 89 -6.75 -5.56 2.67
C ASN A 89 -5.96 -6.80 2.19
N ASP A 90 -6.41 -7.46 1.12
CA ASP A 90 -5.70 -8.61 0.53
C ASP A 90 -4.28 -8.22 0.11
N LEU A 91 -4.12 -7.07 -0.57
CA LEU A 91 -2.82 -6.53 -0.94
C LEU A 91 -1.96 -6.16 0.28
N ALA A 92 -2.54 -5.53 1.29
CA ALA A 92 -1.83 -5.14 2.51
C ALA A 92 -1.30 -6.35 3.29
N GLU A 93 -2.10 -7.42 3.34
CA GLU A 93 -1.71 -8.70 3.94
C GLU A 93 -0.61 -9.38 3.13
N TRP A 94 -0.65 -9.31 1.80
CA TRP A 94 0.41 -9.85 0.95
C TRP A 94 1.74 -9.12 1.15
N VAL A 95 1.72 -7.79 1.24
CA VAL A 95 2.91 -6.98 1.61
C VAL A 95 3.41 -7.39 2.99
N SER A 96 2.52 -7.50 3.98
CA SER A 96 2.87 -7.90 5.33
C SER A 96 3.54 -9.28 5.37
N LYS A 97 3.04 -10.25 4.58
CA LYS A 97 3.64 -11.58 4.45
C LYS A 97 5.02 -11.50 3.81
N CYS A 98 5.18 -10.74 2.72
CA CYS A 98 6.47 -10.52 2.05
C CYS A 98 7.51 -9.93 3.01
N GLU A 99 7.12 -8.91 3.78
CA GLU A 99 8.00 -8.28 4.75
C GLU A 99 8.40 -9.25 5.88
N ARG A 100 7.44 -10.01 6.42
CA ARG A 100 7.69 -11.02 7.47
C ARG A 100 8.62 -12.14 7.00
N THR A 101 8.52 -12.57 5.75
CA THR A 101 9.29 -13.69 5.22
C THR A 101 10.67 -13.30 4.69
N ARG A 102 10.98 -12.00 4.59
CA ARG A 102 12.33 -11.55 4.18
C ARG A 102 13.40 -12.15 5.11
N PRO A 103 14.51 -12.71 4.60
CA PRO A 103 15.63 -13.12 5.43
C PRO A 103 16.15 -11.98 6.32
N SER A 104 16.50 -12.30 7.56
CA SER A 104 17.26 -11.38 8.43
C SER A 104 18.70 -11.86 8.50
N TYR A 105 19.64 -10.97 8.23
CA TYR A 105 21.06 -11.23 8.38
C TYR A 105 21.58 -10.41 9.56
N SER A 106 21.02 -10.63 10.75
CA SER A 106 21.52 -10.05 12.00
C SER A 106 22.93 -10.62 12.28
N GLY A 107 23.96 -9.92 11.83
CA GLY A 107 25.36 -10.33 11.92
C GLY A 107 26.24 -9.95 10.72
N TYR A 108 25.66 -9.39 9.65
CA TYR A 108 26.41 -8.90 8.47
C TYR A 108 26.44 -7.37 8.36
N TYR A 109 26.16 -6.67 9.46
CA TYR A 109 26.32 -5.22 9.63
C TYR A 109 27.14 -4.94 10.88
#